data_AF-A0A645AFU4-F1
#
_entry.id   AF-A0A645AFU4-F1
#
_cell.length_a   1.000
_cell.length_b   1.000
_cell.length_c   1.000
_cell.angle_alpha   90.00
_cell.angle_beta   90.00
_cell.angle_gamma   90.00
#
_symmetry.space_group_name_H-M   'P 1'
#
loop_
_entity.id
_entity.type
_entity.pdbx_description
1 polymer ?
#
loop_
_entity_poly.entity_id
_entity_poly.type
_entity_poly.pdbx_seq_one_letter_code
_entity_poly.pdbx_strand_id
1 'polypeptide(L)'
;MKGTFLTLNPKAKIFEELKTQQLKWWSLIRDDNELYIEIRKDNYINVYYYGGSVAKIVYANGFVAETHQKYLGDDKPRGKTKKGTDIFKYDLIDLANLNETNIADIKNRIKSDYLRHINDENPAEKWIQGKMIKENSNYIDSEFQFNQDTEIGKLRIDLIVLTGGVLSFVELKGISDSRLRNDSIRNVNTPEIIEQMRKYHLFINKYEMELLDYYKKLIEIKNNLGLTKIVCPKLTLNKIPKLIIANTYTKDTLGRRERIQDIEKLLKNHNIDYKILK
;
A
#
# COMPACT_ATOMS: atom_id res chain seq x y z
N MET A 1 4.70 -22.46 -3.56
CA MET A 1 4.16 -21.43 -4.49
C MET A 1 4.18 -20.10 -3.73
N LYS A 2 4.74 -19.01 -4.29
CA LYS A 2 4.82 -17.69 -3.63
C LYS A 2 3.81 -16.73 -4.26
N GLY A 3 3.29 -15.77 -3.49
CA GLY A 3 2.45 -14.70 -4.02
C GLY A 3 0.99 -15.10 -4.35
N THR A 4 0.47 -16.15 -3.72
CA THR A 4 -0.97 -16.52 -3.79
C THR A 4 -1.67 -16.22 -2.48
N PHE A 5 -3.00 -16.26 -2.43
CA PHE A 5 -3.77 -16.10 -1.18
C PHE A 5 -3.42 -17.17 -0.13
N LEU A 6 -3.12 -18.38 -0.62
CA LEU A 6 -2.87 -19.57 0.20
C LEU A 6 -1.55 -19.52 0.96
N THR A 7 -0.64 -18.59 0.62
CA THR A 7 0.65 -18.51 1.31
C THR A 7 0.53 -17.91 2.70
N LEU A 8 -0.52 -17.11 2.97
CA LEU A 8 -0.71 -16.52 4.29
C LEU A 8 -1.14 -17.61 5.29
N ASN A 9 -0.27 -17.86 6.25
CA ASN A 9 -0.45 -18.86 7.28
C ASN A 9 -0.46 -18.18 8.66
N PRO A 10 -1.61 -18.11 9.35
CA PRO A 10 -1.70 -17.56 10.71
C PRO A 10 -0.78 -18.23 11.74
N LYS A 11 -0.34 -19.47 11.48
CA LYS A 11 0.59 -20.24 12.31
C LYS A 11 2.05 -20.16 11.82
N ALA A 12 2.37 -19.20 10.93
CA ALA A 12 3.75 -19.02 10.50
C ALA A 12 4.63 -18.62 11.70
N LYS A 13 5.86 -19.14 11.74
CA LYS A 13 6.80 -18.93 12.85
C LYS A 13 6.99 -17.46 13.22
N ILE A 14 7.08 -16.56 12.24
CA ILE A 14 7.19 -15.12 12.48
C ILE A 14 6.09 -14.59 13.42
N PHE A 15 4.84 -15.04 13.26
CA PHE A 15 3.71 -14.56 14.05
C PHE A 15 3.66 -15.21 15.43
N GLU A 16 4.04 -16.49 15.51
CA GLU A 16 4.17 -17.20 16.79
C GLU A 16 5.23 -16.54 17.67
N GLU A 17 6.43 -16.31 17.12
CA GLU A 17 7.57 -15.78 17.86
C GLU A 17 7.36 -14.31 18.29
N LEU A 18 6.70 -13.49 17.47
CA LEU A 18 6.34 -12.12 17.85
C LEU A 18 5.34 -12.06 19.01
N LYS A 19 4.54 -13.10 19.20
CA LYS A 19 3.55 -13.20 20.28
C LYS A 19 4.19 -13.71 21.58
N THR A 20 5.10 -14.67 21.47
CA THR A 20 5.68 -15.37 22.64
C THR A 20 6.90 -14.64 23.19
N GLN A 21 7.71 -14.04 22.32
CA GLN A 21 8.93 -13.37 22.72
C GLN A 21 8.63 -11.90 23.02
N GLN A 22 9.00 -11.43 24.22
CA GLN A 22 8.92 -10.02 24.58
C GLN A 22 10.07 -9.24 23.92
N LEU A 23 9.99 -9.07 22.60
CA LEU A 23 11.02 -8.44 21.79
C LEU A 23 10.94 -6.92 21.92
N LYS A 24 11.99 -6.31 22.47
CA LYS A 24 12.09 -4.86 22.66
C LYS A 24 11.91 -4.10 21.34
N TRP A 25 12.61 -4.53 20.29
CA TRP A 25 12.52 -3.91 18.96
C TRP A 25 11.11 -4.00 18.36
N TRP A 26 10.35 -5.07 18.66
CA TRP A 26 8.99 -5.22 18.16
C TRP A 26 8.04 -4.24 18.83
N SER A 27 8.14 -4.11 20.15
CA SER A 27 7.33 -3.13 20.89
C SER A 27 7.63 -1.71 20.42
N LEU A 28 8.91 -1.39 20.21
CA LEU A 28 9.35 -0.11 19.67
C LEU A 28 8.71 0.21 18.30
N ILE A 29 8.65 -0.76 17.38
CA ILE A 29 8.03 -0.57 16.06
C ILE A 29 6.50 -0.53 16.14
N ARG A 30 5.90 -1.43 16.92
CA ARG A 30 4.44 -1.59 17.03
C ARG A 30 3.80 -0.37 17.69
N ASP A 31 4.46 0.19 18.70
CA ASP A 31 3.91 1.24 19.54
C ASP A 31 4.25 2.65 18.98
N ASP A 32 5.09 2.75 17.94
CA ASP A 32 5.34 4.00 17.19
C ASP A 32 4.10 4.38 16.37
N ASN A 33 3.42 5.44 16.81
CA ASN A 33 2.19 5.92 16.22
C ASN A 33 2.37 6.62 14.87
N GLU A 34 3.60 6.82 14.37
CA GLU A 34 3.86 7.32 13.02
C GLU A 34 4.01 6.20 12.01
N LEU A 35 4.27 4.98 12.48
CA LEU A 35 4.42 3.80 11.62
C LEU A 35 3.08 3.14 11.35
N TYR A 36 3.02 2.40 10.24
CA TYR A 36 1.98 1.40 10.01
C TYR A 36 2.60 0.10 9.53
N ILE A 37 1.95 -1.01 9.87
CA ILE A 37 2.49 -2.35 9.73
C ILE A 37 1.57 -3.16 8.83
N GLU A 38 2.15 -3.73 7.78
CA GLU A 38 1.45 -4.62 6.87
C GLU A 38 1.97 -6.05 6.97
N ILE A 39 1.03 -6.98 7.08
CA ILE A 39 1.31 -8.41 7.01
C ILE A 39 1.11 -8.83 5.56
N ARG A 40 2.13 -9.43 4.96
CA ARG A 40 2.14 -9.80 3.54
C ARG A 40 1.86 -11.27 3.35
N LYS A 41 1.26 -11.60 2.19
CA LYS A 41 0.86 -12.96 1.80
C LYS A 41 1.91 -14.04 2.09
N ASP A 42 3.18 -13.76 1.82
CA ASP A 42 4.25 -14.75 2.01
C ASP A 42 4.81 -14.78 3.46
N ASN A 43 3.99 -14.48 4.46
CA ASN A 43 4.33 -14.51 5.88
C ASN A 43 5.53 -13.63 6.25
N TYR A 44 5.55 -12.40 5.74
CA TYR A 44 6.53 -11.40 6.14
C TYR A 44 5.81 -10.10 6.51
N ILE A 45 6.54 -9.24 7.22
CA ILE A 45 6.01 -7.98 7.73
C ILE A 45 6.73 -6.84 7.03
N ASN A 46 5.99 -5.85 6.55
CA ASN A 46 6.56 -4.58 6.15
C ASN A 46 6.11 -3.49 7.11
N VAL A 47 7.06 -2.65 7.49
CA VAL A 47 6.86 -1.48 8.34
C VAL A 47 7.05 -0.25 7.48
N TYR A 48 6.14 0.70 7.57
CA TYR A 48 6.11 1.86 6.71
C TYR A 48 5.97 3.15 7.49
N TYR A 49 6.56 4.21 6.93
CA TYR A 49 6.38 5.61 7.32
C TYR A 49 5.95 6.39 6.06
N TYR A 50 4.68 6.78 6.00
CA TYR A 50 4.05 7.47 4.86
C TYR A 50 4.44 6.91 3.46
N GLY A 51 4.36 5.59 3.28
CA GLY A 51 4.68 4.92 2.01
C GLY A 51 6.16 4.57 1.79
N GLY A 52 7.07 5.09 2.64
CA GLY A 52 8.46 4.66 2.68
C GLY A 52 8.64 3.39 3.51
N SER A 53 9.31 2.38 2.95
CA SER A 53 9.58 1.10 3.63
C SER A 53 10.66 1.28 4.69
N VAL A 54 10.27 1.35 5.97
CA VAL A 54 11.18 1.44 7.12
C VAL A 54 11.92 0.13 7.28
N ALA A 55 11.20 -0.99 7.25
CA ALA A 55 11.79 -2.32 7.38
C ALA A 55 10.91 -3.37 6.70
N LYS A 56 11.54 -4.37 6.09
CA LYS A 56 10.93 -5.65 5.75
C LYS A 56 11.49 -6.71 6.69
N ILE A 57 10.62 -7.41 7.40
CA ILE A 57 10.97 -8.36 8.45
C ILE A 57 10.50 -9.75 8.04
N VAL A 58 11.42 -10.71 8.06
CA VAL A 58 11.18 -12.12 7.75
C VAL A 58 11.66 -12.99 8.92
N TYR A 59 11.18 -14.22 8.97
CA TYR A 59 11.66 -15.23 9.90
C TYR A 59 12.12 -16.47 9.14
N ALA A 60 13.41 -16.81 9.28
CA ALA A 60 13.98 -18.03 8.73
C ALA A 60 14.59 -18.87 9.86
N ASN A 61 15.79 -18.51 10.32
CA ASN A 61 16.48 -19.10 11.49
C ASN A 61 16.59 -18.06 12.63
N GLY A 62 15.57 -17.23 12.75
CA GLY A 62 15.58 -15.98 13.52
C GLY A 62 15.02 -14.82 12.72
N PHE A 63 14.80 -13.70 13.40
CA PHE A 63 14.32 -12.48 12.77
C PHE A 63 15.41 -11.82 11.94
N VAL A 64 15.07 -11.47 10.71
CA VAL A 64 15.93 -10.69 9.82
C VAL A 64 15.12 -9.51 9.33
N ALA A 65 15.65 -8.31 9.52
CA ALA A 65 15.06 -7.08 9.01
C ALA A 65 16.00 -6.44 7.99
N GLU A 66 15.44 -5.94 6.90
CA GLU A 66 16.17 -5.23 5.85
C GLU A 66 15.47 -3.92 5.48
N THR A 67 16.24 -2.92 5.06
CA THR A 67 15.72 -1.66 4.51
C THR A 67 16.57 -1.18 3.35
N HIS A 68 16.04 -0.25 2.56
CA HIS A 68 16.77 0.25 1.40
C HIS A 68 17.98 1.09 1.84
N GLN A 69 19.15 0.84 1.24
CA GLN A 69 20.45 1.44 1.64
C GLN A 69 20.44 2.98 1.79
N LYS A 70 19.66 3.68 0.97
CA LYS A 70 19.52 5.15 1.03
C LYS A 70 18.96 5.63 2.37
N TYR A 71 18.07 4.86 2.99
CA TYR A 71 17.57 5.17 4.33
C TYR A 71 18.59 4.90 5.44
N LEU A 72 19.69 4.22 5.12
CA LEU A 72 20.87 4.09 5.96
C LEU A 72 21.97 5.11 5.62
N GLY A 73 21.70 6.05 4.70
CA GLY A 73 22.60 7.16 4.34
C GLY A 73 23.57 6.82 3.22
N ASP A 74 23.38 5.66 2.59
CA ASP A 74 24.10 5.28 1.39
C ASP A 74 23.24 5.55 0.14
N ASP A 75 23.31 6.80 -0.32
CA ASP A 75 22.61 7.26 -1.52
C ASP A 75 23.32 6.84 -2.82
N LYS A 76 24.49 6.18 -2.73
CA LYS A 76 25.28 5.83 -3.91
C LYS A 76 24.84 4.49 -4.49
N PRO A 77 24.71 4.38 -5.82
CA PRO A 77 24.40 3.10 -6.44
C PRO A 77 25.53 2.10 -6.21
N ARG A 78 25.18 0.85 -5.90
CA ARG A 78 26.11 -0.26 -5.68
C ARG A 78 26.29 -1.08 -6.96
N GLY A 79 26.61 -0.38 -8.03
CA GLY A 79 26.83 -0.92 -9.36
C GLY A 79 25.72 -0.59 -10.36
N LYS A 80 25.81 -1.19 -11.54
CA LYS A 80 24.87 -1.01 -12.65
C LYS A 80 24.40 -2.35 -13.21
N THR A 81 23.17 -2.39 -13.71
CA THR A 81 22.66 -3.53 -14.47
C THR A 81 23.40 -3.65 -15.81
N LYS A 82 23.25 -4.79 -16.50
CA LYS A 82 23.77 -4.96 -17.88
C LYS A 82 23.27 -3.88 -18.86
N LYS A 83 22.15 -3.21 -18.54
CA LYS A 83 21.55 -2.12 -19.33
C LYS A 83 21.98 -0.73 -18.84
N GLY A 84 22.95 -0.64 -17.92
CA GLY A 84 23.48 0.62 -17.39
C GLY A 84 22.62 1.30 -16.32
N THR A 85 21.56 0.65 -15.84
CA THR A 85 20.69 1.20 -14.78
C THR A 85 21.34 1.04 -13.41
N ASP A 86 21.31 2.08 -12.59
CA ASP A 86 21.83 2.04 -11.23
C ASP A 86 21.15 0.98 -10.36
N ILE A 87 21.96 0.23 -9.60
CA ILE A 87 21.50 -0.79 -8.66
C ILE A 87 21.56 -0.23 -7.26
N PHE A 88 20.43 -0.24 -6.57
CA PHE A 88 20.34 0.02 -5.14
C PHE A 88 19.99 -1.27 -4.41
N LYS A 89 20.57 -1.47 -3.21
CA LYS A 89 20.41 -2.69 -2.43
C LYS A 89 19.62 -2.45 -1.14
N TYR A 90 19.23 -3.57 -0.54
CA TYR A 90 18.67 -3.61 0.80
C TYR A 90 19.75 -4.11 1.76
N ASP A 91 19.84 -3.46 2.90
CA ASP A 91 20.81 -3.73 3.95
C ASP A 91 20.11 -4.20 5.21
N LEU A 92 20.81 -5.03 5.98
CA LEU A 92 20.31 -5.55 7.24
C LEU A 92 20.20 -4.45 8.29
N ILE A 93 19.11 -4.49 9.05
CA ILE A 93 18.92 -3.72 10.27
C ILE A 93 19.34 -4.60 11.44
N ASP A 94 20.21 -4.08 12.31
CA ASP A 94 20.55 -4.72 13.57
C ASP A 94 19.38 -4.60 14.56
N LEU A 95 18.51 -5.62 14.55
CA LEU A 95 17.34 -5.69 15.44
C LEU A 95 17.73 -5.80 16.92
N ALA A 96 18.92 -6.31 17.25
CA ALA A 96 19.34 -6.47 18.64
C ALA A 96 19.66 -5.12 19.30
N ASN A 97 20.18 -4.18 18.51
CA ASN A 97 20.55 -2.84 18.96
C ASN A 97 19.60 -1.73 18.47
N LEU A 98 18.49 -2.09 17.82
CA LEU A 98 17.50 -1.14 17.30
C LEU A 98 16.92 -0.29 18.44
N ASN A 99 17.00 1.03 18.28
CA ASN A 99 16.45 2.02 19.22
C ASN A 99 15.69 3.14 18.48
N GLU A 100 15.08 4.03 19.26
CA GLU A 100 14.28 5.16 18.76
C GLU A 100 15.06 6.05 17.79
N THR A 101 16.34 6.32 18.08
CA THR A 101 17.20 7.15 17.21
C THR A 101 17.37 6.49 15.84
N ASN A 102 17.62 5.18 15.78
CA ASN A 102 17.75 4.49 14.49
C ASN A 102 16.47 4.59 13.65
N ILE A 103 15.30 4.41 14.28
CA ILE A 103 14.01 4.54 13.58
C ILE A 103 13.77 5.98 13.14
N ALA A 104 14.06 6.96 14.01
CA ALA A 104 13.94 8.38 13.69
C ALA A 104 14.84 8.77 12.50
N ASP A 105 16.07 8.28 12.44
CA ASP A 105 16.99 8.54 11.32
C ASP A 105 16.45 7.97 9.99
N ILE A 106 15.90 6.75 10.01
CA ILE A 106 15.24 6.15 8.84
C ILE A 106 14.02 6.99 8.43
N LYS A 107 13.16 7.38 9.38
CA LYS A 107 12.00 8.24 9.12
C LYS A 107 12.41 9.60 8.53
N ASN A 108 13.47 10.21 9.07
CA ASN A 108 14.00 11.49 8.59
C ASN A 108 14.53 11.39 7.16
N ARG A 109 15.17 10.28 6.79
CA ARG A 109 15.64 10.03 5.41
C ARG A 109 14.50 9.71 4.46
N ILE A 110 13.49 8.95 4.90
CA ILE A 110 12.26 8.79 4.12
C ILE A 110 11.61 10.15 3.89
N LYS A 111 11.53 10.99 4.92
CA LYS A 111 10.99 12.35 4.81
C LYS A 111 11.81 13.21 3.84
N SER A 112 13.13 13.16 3.97
CA SER A 112 14.01 13.92 3.09
C SER A 112 14.02 13.38 1.67
N ASP A 113 13.64 12.14 1.38
CA ASP A 113 13.65 11.62 0.00
C ASP A 113 12.26 11.69 -0.65
N TYR A 114 11.22 11.22 0.04
CA TYR A 114 9.86 11.12 -0.49
C TYR A 114 8.98 12.33 -0.20
N LEU A 115 9.26 13.06 0.87
CA LEU A 115 8.33 14.03 1.45
C LEU A 115 8.73 15.50 1.21
N ARG A 116 9.74 15.75 0.36
CA ARG A 116 10.20 17.11 0.00
C ARG A 116 9.08 18.01 -0.57
N HIS A 117 8.05 17.40 -1.15
CA HIS A 117 6.97 18.08 -1.88
C HIS A 117 5.58 17.84 -1.27
N ILE A 118 5.47 17.56 0.04
CA ILE A 118 4.16 17.36 0.69
C ILE A 118 3.24 18.58 0.53
N ASN A 119 3.80 19.78 0.63
CA ASN A 119 3.04 21.02 0.61
C ASN A 119 2.76 21.53 -0.82
N ASP A 120 3.24 20.82 -1.84
CA ASP A 120 2.99 21.17 -3.22
C ASP A 120 1.60 20.66 -3.62
N GLU A 121 1.05 21.19 -4.71
CA GLU A 121 -0.22 20.72 -5.25
C GLU A 121 -0.11 19.35 -5.96
N ASN A 122 1.07 18.77 -5.98
CA ASN A 122 1.36 17.45 -6.55
C ASN A 122 2.23 16.62 -5.60
N PRO A 123 1.77 16.35 -4.37
CA PRO A 123 2.51 15.48 -3.49
C PRO A 123 2.54 14.06 -4.07
N ALA A 124 3.54 13.28 -3.69
CA ALA A 124 3.63 11.89 -4.15
C ALA A 124 2.39 11.09 -3.71
N GLU A 125 1.80 10.32 -4.62
CA GLU A 125 0.63 9.47 -4.36
C GLU A 125 0.83 8.55 -3.15
N LYS A 126 2.06 8.05 -2.95
CA LYS A 126 2.45 7.24 -1.78
C LYS A 126 2.32 7.98 -0.45
N TRP A 127 2.61 9.27 -0.41
CA TRP A 127 2.43 10.06 0.82
C TRP A 127 0.94 10.19 1.14
N ILE A 128 0.11 10.48 0.14
CA ILE A 128 -1.35 10.58 0.30
C ILE A 128 -1.90 9.25 0.82
N GLN A 129 -1.50 8.13 0.22
CA GLN A 129 -1.87 6.78 0.66
C GLN A 129 -1.47 6.54 2.12
N GLY A 130 -0.22 6.82 2.47
CA GLY A 130 0.30 6.67 3.83
C GLY A 130 -0.47 7.52 4.84
N LYS A 131 -0.79 8.77 4.49
CA LYS A 131 -1.62 9.67 5.31
C LYS A 131 -3.01 9.08 5.54
N MET A 132 -3.67 8.61 4.48
CA MET A 132 -4.99 7.99 4.58
C MET A 132 -5.01 6.78 5.51
N ILE A 133 -3.99 5.91 5.44
CA ILE A 133 -3.87 4.74 6.34
C ILE A 133 -3.70 5.19 7.80
N LYS A 134 -2.86 6.20 8.04
CA LYS A 134 -2.61 6.72 9.39
C LYS A 134 -3.82 7.39 10.02
N GLU A 135 -4.62 8.10 9.23
CA GLU A 135 -5.78 8.85 9.71
C GLU A 135 -7.06 8.01 9.83
N ASN A 136 -7.08 6.80 9.23
CA ASN A 136 -8.26 5.96 9.22
C ASN A 136 -7.92 4.48 9.40
N SER A 137 -8.21 3.95 10.59
CA SER A 137 -8.00 2.54 10.96
C SER A 137 -8.84 1.54 10.18
N ASN A 138 -9.81 2.00 9.38
CA ASN A 138 -10.58 1.13 8.50
C ASN A 138 -9.77 0.67 7.28
N TYR A 139 -8.64 1.30 6.96
CA TYR A 139 -7.71 0.77 5.97
C TYR A 139 -6.92 -0.39 6.60
N ILE A 140 -7.16 -1.60 6.10
CA ILE A 140 -6.65 -2.83 6.71
C ILE A 140 -5.54 -3.51 5.91
N ASP A 141 -5.29 -3.08 4.68
CA ASP A 141 -4.18 -3.52 3.83
C ASP A 141 -3.92 -2.45 2.76
N SER A 142 -2.72 -2.46 2.21
CA SER A 142 -2.27 -1.50 1.19
C SER A 142 -1.28 -2.14 0.22
N GLU A 143 -1.25 -1.70 -1.03
CA GLU A 143 -0.34 -2.23 -2.08
C GLU A 143 -0.49 -3.75 -2.30
N PHE A 144 -1.71 -4.28 -2.28
CA PHE A 144 -2.00 -5.69 -2.47
C PHE A 144 -1.69 -6.12 -3.91
N GLN A 145 -0.68 -6.98 -4.10
CA GLN A 145 -0.22 -7.42 -5.43
C GLN A 145 -0.65 -8.84 -5.77
N PHE A 146 -1.21 -9.10 -6.95
CA PHE A 146 -1.51 -10.46 -7.40
C PHE A 146 -1.20 -10.63 -8.89
N ASN A 147 -0.39 -11.64 -9.22
CA ASN A 147 0.22 -11.80 -10.55
C ASN A 147 0.14 -13.25 -11.05
N GLN A 148 -0.80 -14.04 -10.53
CA GLN A 148 -0.86 -15.48 -10.74
C GLN A 148 -1.92 -15.88 -11.78
N ASP A 149 -2.72 -14.93 -12.25
CA ASP A 149 -3.80 -15.18 -13.21
C ASP A 149 -3.42 -14.59 -14.58
N THR A 150 -3.48 -15.42 -15.62
CA THR A 150 -3.10 -15.04 -16.98
C THR A 150 -4.15 -14.17 -17.68
N GLU A 151 -5.41 -14.26 -17.27
CA GLU A 151 -6.52 -13.49 -17.83
C GLU A 151 -6.58 -12.08 -17.23
N ILE A 152 -6.47 -11.98 -15.90
CA ILE A 152 -6.44 -10.70 -15.18
C ILE A 152 -5.08 -10.02 -15.34
N GLY A 153 -4.01 -10.82 -15.41
CA GLY A 153 -2.64 -10.35 -15.48
C GLY A 153 -2.12 -9.85 -14.13
N LYS A 154 -1.17 -8.92 -14.20
CA LYS A 154 -0.59 -8.29 -13.00
C LYS A 154 -1.53 -7.23 -12.45
N LEU A 155 -1.79 -7.27 -11.15
CA LEU A 155 -2.56 -6.25 -10.46
C LEU A 155 -1.89 -5.83 -9.16
N ARG A 156 -2.12 -4.57 -8.79
CA ARG A 156 -1.70 -3.99 -7.51
C ARG A 156 -2.75 -3.01 -7.03
N ILE A 157 -3.56 -3.42 -6.06
CA ILE A 157 -4.61 -2.59 -5.47
C ILE A 157 -4.00 -1.73 -4.37
N ASP A 158 -4.22 -0.43 -4.43
CA ASP A 158 -3.56 0.54 -3.54
C ASP A 158 -4.03 0.40 -2.09
N LEU A 159 -5.34 0.29 -1.86
CA LEU A 159 -5.93 0.31 -0.52
C LEU A 159 -7.08 -0.67 -0.38
N ILE A 160 -7.22 -1.25 0.81
CA ILE A 160 -8.33 -2.13 1.19
C ILE A 160 -8.97 -1.55 2.43
N VAL A 161 -10.26 -1.22 2.33
CA VAL A 161 -11.01 -0.63 3.43
C VAL A 161 -12.06 -1.61 3.93
N LEU A 162 -12.19 -1.75 5.24
CA LEU A 162 -13.23 -2.52 5.91
C LEU A 162 -14.19 -1.56 6.62
N THR A 163 -15.45 -1.54 6.21
CA THR A 163 -16.47 -0.70 6.86
C THR A 163 -17.73 -1.52 7.07
N GLY A 164 -18.19 -1.65 8.31
CA GLY A 164 -19.41 -2.41 8.64
C GLY A 164 -19.37 -3.87 8.20
N GLY A 165 -18.19 -4.49 8.14
CA GLY A 165 -18.01 -5.86 7.65
C GLY A 165 -17.95 -6.01 6.12
N VAL A 166 -17.94 -4.91 5.38
CA VAL A 166 -17.79 -4.89 3.92
C VAL A 166 -16.37 -4.47 3.55
N LEU A 167 -15.65 -5.34 2.85
CA LEU A 167 -14.36 -5.04 2.23
C LEU A 167 -14.57 -4.32 0.90
N SER A 168 -13.95 -3.17 0.73
CA SER A 168 -13.89 -2.48 -0.56
C SER A 168 -12.45 -2.31 -1.03
N PHE A 169 -12.26 -2.46 -2.33
CA PHE A 169 -10.97 -2.40 -3.01
C PHE A 169 -10.84 -1.04 -3.68
N VAL A 170 -9.78 -0.31 -3.34
CA VAL A 170 -9.66 1.10 -3.64
C VAL A 170 -8.39 1.35 -4.45
N GLU A 171 -8.57 1.99 -5.59
CA GLU A 171 -7.49 2.66 -6.33
C GLU A 171 -7.38 4.11 -5.86
N LEU A 172 -6.17 4.62 -5.68
CA LEU A 172 -5.91 6.02 -5.35
C LEU A 172 -5.22 6.71 -6.52
N LYS A 173 -5.69 7.90 -6.89
CA LYS A 173 -5.02 8.75 -7.88
C LYS A 173 -4.91 10.18 -7.39
N GLY A 174 -3.80 10.85 -7.67
CA GLY A 174 -3.73 12.32 -7.57
C GLY A 174 -4.61 12.97 -8.64
N ILE A 175 -5.23 14.12 -8.35
CA ILE A 175 -6.09 14.83 -9.31
C ILE A 175 -5.37 15.18 -10.61
N SER A 176 -4.06 15.40 -10.56
CA SER A 176 -3.19 15.70 -11.70
C SER A 176 -2.73 14.48 -12.48
N ASP A 177 -3.06 13.26 -12.04
CA ASP A 177 -2.62 12.03 -12.72
C ASP A 177 -3.14 11.98 -14.17
N SER A 178 -2.23 11.77 -15.11
CA SER A 178 -2.56 11.76 -16.54
C SER A 178 -3.47 10.58 -16.92
N ARG A 179 -3.42 9.47 -16.18
CA ARG A 179 -4.22 8.26 -16.43
C ARG A 179 -5.71 8.45 -16.16
N LEU A 180 -6.09 9.53 -15.47
CA LEU A 180 -7.48 9.93 -15.23
C LEU A 180 -8.14 10.60 -16.44
N ARG A 181 -7.39 10.89 -17.50
CA ARG A 181 -7.90 11.57 -18.71
C ARG A 181 -7.41 10.88 -19.96
N ASN A 182 -8.14 11.13 -21.05
CA ASN A 182 -7.68 10.72 -22.36
C ASN A 182 -6.71 11.77 -22.91
N ASP A 183 -5.59 11.32 -23.45
CA ASP A 183 -4.71 12.17 -24.26
C ASP A 183 -5.00 11.84 -25.71
N SER A 184 -5.93 12.55 -26.34
CA SER A 184 -6.36 12.29 -27.72
C SER A 184 -5.23 12.39 -28.76
N ILE A 185 -4.07 12.96 -28.39
CA ILE A 185 -2.89 13.09 -29.25
C ILE A 185 -1.94 11.90 -29.06
N ARG A 186 -1.78 11.40 -27.83
CA ARG A 186 -0.81 10.34 -27.50
C ARG A 186 -1.44 8.96 -27.30
N ASN A 187 -2.73 8.88 -27.03
CA ASN A 187 -3.45 7.64 -26.79
C ASN A 187 -4.93 7.84 -27.15
N VAL A 188 -5.35 7.45 -28.36
CA VAL A 188 -6.74 7.62 -28.81
C VAL A 188 -7.72 6.74 -28.02
N ASN A 189 -7.21 5.72 -27.33
CA ASN A 189 -7.97 4.70 -26.63
C ASN A 189 -8.46 5.14 -25.23
N THR A 190 -9.33 4.33 -24.62
CA THR A 190 -9.85 4.54 -23.27
C THR A 190 -8.70 4.72 -22.25
N PRO A 191 -8.80 5.70 -21.31
CA PRO A 191 -7.77 5.95 -20.30
C PRO A 191 -7.44 4.72 -19.44
N GLU A 192 -6.17 4.58 -19.04
CA GLU A 192 -5.65 3.42 -18.30
C GLU A 192 -6.46 3.11 -17.04
N ILE A 193 -6.98 4.15 -16.36
CA ILE A 193 -7.79 3.97 -15.15
C ILE A 193 -9.04 3.11 -15.39
N ILE A 194 -9.67 3.22 -16.57
CA ILE A 194 -10.88 2.44 -16.87
C ILE A 194 -10.55 0.96 -16.96
N GLU A 195 -9.45 0.62 -17.63
CA GLU A 195 -8.99 -0.77 -17.73
C GLU A 195 -8.55 -1.32 -16.37
N GLN A 196 -7.92 -0.49 -15.54
CA GLN A 196 -7.55 -0.86 -14.18
C GLN A 196 -8.78 -1.17 -13.32
N MET A 197 -9.83 -0.33 -13.37
CA MET A 197 -11.08 -0.58 -12.64
C MET A 197 -11.80 -1.83 -13.15
N ARG A 198 -11.80 -2.07 -14.46
CA ARG A 198 -12.35 -3.31 -15.06
C ARG A 198 -11.61 -4.55 -14.54
N LYS A 199 -10.28 -4.51 -14.51
CA LYS A 199 -9.45 -5.61 -13.98
C LYS A 199 -9.74 -5.88 -12.51
N TYR A 200 -9.90 -4.84 -11.69
CA TYR A 200 -10.24 -5.02 -10.28
C TYR A 200 -11.62 -5.64 -10.12
N HIS A 201 -12.60 -5.19 -10.90
CA HIS A 201 -13.94 -5.79 -10.87
C HIS A 201 -13.90 -7.29 -11.23
N LEU A 202 -13.18 -7.66 -12.29
CA LEU A 202 -13.00 -9.07 -12.67
C LEU A 202 -12.30 -9.87 -11.56
N PHE A 203 -11.23 -9.32 -11.00
CA PHE A 203 -10.48 -9.95 -9.91
C PHE A 203 -11.33 -10.20 -8.66
N ILE A 204 -12.09 -9.20 -8.21
CA ILE A 204 -12.94 -9.30 -7.01
C ILE A 204 -14.05 -10.33 -7.20
N ASN A 205 -14.60 -10.42 -8.41
CA ASN A 205 -15.64 -11.42 -8.71
C ASN A 205 -15.06 -12.83 -8.82
N LYS A 206 -13.92 -12.99 -9.49
CA LYS A 206 -13.28 -14.30 -9.70
C LYS A 206 -12.78 -14.93 -8.40
N TYR A 207 -12.19 -14.13 -7.50
CA TYR A 207 -11.53 -14.61 -6.29
C TYR A 207 -12.26 -14.26 -4.99
N GLU A 208 -13.58 -14.12 -5.03
CA GLU A 208 -14.37 -13.68 -3.88
C GLU A 208 -14.08 -14.51 -2.62
N MET A 209 -14.15 -15.83 -2.74
CA MET A 209 -14.03 -16.73 -1.59
C MET A 209 -12.62 -16.71 -1.01
N GLU A 210 -11.61 -16.68 -1.87
CA GLU A 210 -10.20 -16.61 -1.48
C GLU A 210 -9.84 -15.27 -0.85
N LEU A 211 -10.42 -14.17 -1.35
CA LEU A 211 -10.27 -12.85 -0.74
C LEU A 211 -10.89 -12.81 0.65
N LEU A 212 -12.10 -13.34 0.82
CA LEU A 212 -12.76 -13.41 2.12
C LEU A 212 -11.97 -14.26 3.12
N ASP A 213 -11.46 -15.42 2.70
CA ASP A 213 -10.61 -16.27 3.54
C ASP A 213 -9.28 -15.59 3.90
N TYR A 214 -8.61 -14.98 2.91
CA TYR A 214 -7.37 -14.24 3.11
C TYR A 214 -7.53 -13.11 4.14
N TYR A 215 -8.56 -12.27 4.01
CA TYR A 215 -8.75 -11.14 4.92
C TYR A 215 -9.24 -11.57 6.30
N LYS A 216 -9.96 -12.70 6.44
CA LYS A 216 -10.25 -13.28 7.76
C LYS A 216 -8.95 -13.64 8.48
N LYS A 217 -8.04 -14.36 7.81
CA LYS A 217 -6.71 -14.71 8.34
C LYS A 217 -5.88 -13.47 8.66
N LEU A 218 -5.88 -12.47 7.76
CA LEU A 218 -5.14 -11.22 7.95
C LEU A 218 -5.61 -10.48 9.22
N ILE A 219 -6.93 -10.33 9.39
CA ILE A 219 -7.52 -9.67 10.56
C ILE A 219 -7.19 -10.45 11.84
N GLU A 220 -7.28 -11.77 11.81
CA GLU A 220 -6.89 -12.63 12.94
C GLU A 220 -5.44 -12.39 13.35
N ILE A 221 -4.50 -12.42 12.39
CA ILE A 221 -3.07 -12.17 12.66
C ILE A 221 -2.87 -10.75 13.22
N LYS A 222 -3.47 -9.73 12.59
CA LYS A 222 -3.33 -8.34 13.04
C LYS A 222 -3.89 -8.15 14.46
N ASN A 223 -5.03 -8.75 14.79
CA ASN A 223 -5.58 -8.73 16.15
C ASN A 223 -4.65 -9.44 17.15
N ASN A 224 -4.16 -10.63 16.81
CA ASN A 224 -3.27 -11.41 17.67
C ASN A 224 -1.94 -10.71 17.97
N LEU A 225 -1.46 -9.88 17.04
CA LEU A 225 -0.26 -9.06 17.20
C LEU A 225 -0.51 -7.68 17.83
N GLY A 226 -1.77 -7.36 18.16
CA GLY A 226 -2.16 -6.06 18.72
C GLY A 226 -2.12 -4.89 17.73
N LEU A 227 -2.10 -5.18 16.42
CA LEU A 227 -2.06 -4.18 15.35
C LEU A 227 -3.44 -3.59 15.02
N THR A 228 -4.51 -4.27 15.41
CA THR A 228 -5.88 -3.79 15.26
C THR A 228 -6.77 -4.41 16.34
N LYS A 229 -8.03 -3.96 16.41
CA LYS A 229 -9.07 -4.46 17.32
C LYS A 229 -10.37 -4.76 16.57
N ILE A 230 -10.25 -5.14 15.30
CA ILE A 230 -11.39 -5.37 14.43
C ILE A 230 -12.09 -6.65 14.87
N VAL A 231 -13.35 -6.52 15.27
CA VAL A 231 -14.25 -7.64 15.52
C VAL A 231 -15.31 -7.64 14.42
N CYS A 232 -15.24 -8.63 13.54
CA CYS A 232 -16.09 -8.70 12.35
C CYS A 232 -16.61 -10.13 12.16
N PRO A 233 -17.78 -10.48 12.71
CA PRO A 233 -18.30 -11.85 12.65
C PRO A 233 -18.66 -12.30 11.24
N LYS A 234 -19.08 -11.34 10.37
CA LYS A 234 -19.41 -11.60 8.98
C LYS A 234 -18.65 -10.64 8.09
N LEU A 235 -17.85 -11.20 7.19
CA LEU A 235 -17.11 -10.47 6.17
C LEU A 235 -17.80 -10.65 4.83
N THR A 236 -17.96 -9.56 4.08
CA THR A 236 -18.51 -9.54 2.72
C THR A 236 -17.65 -8.66 1.82
N LEU A 237 -17.80 -8.77 0.51
CA LEU A 237 -17.07 -7.93 -0.45
C LEU A 237 -18.03 -6.94 -1.12
N ASN A 238 -17.59 -5.70 -1.24
CA ASN A 238 -18.10 -4.81 -2.26
C ASN A 238 -17.53 -5.25 -3.62
N LYS A 239 -18.41 -5.66 -4.52
CA LYS A 239 -18.07 -6.17 -5.85
C LYS A 239 -17.64 -5.07 -6.83
N ILE A 240 -17.91 -3.81 -6.48
CA ILE A 240 -17.58 -2.66 -7.30
C ILE A 240 -16.31 -2.04 -6.72
N PRO A 241 -15.18 -2.04 -7.46
CA PRO A 241 -13.98 -1.35 -7.01
C PRO A 241 -14.24 0.15 -6.99
N LYS A 242 -13.57 0.84 -6.06
CA LYS A 242 -13.74 2.27 -5.84
C LYS A 242 -12.50 3.04 -6.27
N LEU A 243 -12.68 4.17 -6.94
CA LEU A 243 -11.62 5.11 -7.24
C LEU A 243 -11.68 6.29 -6.27
N ILE A 244 -10.59 6.53 -5.54
CA ILE A 244 -10.42 7.77 -4.78
C ILE A 244 -9.48 8.69 -5.55
N ILE A 245 -9.90 9.94 -5.74
CA ILE A 245 -9.08 10.97 -6.35
C ILE A 245 -8.77 12.01 -5.29
N ALA A 246 -7.49 12.21 -4.99
CA ALA A 246 -7.03 13.25 -4.09
C ALA A 246 -6.89 14.58 -4.84
N ASN A 247 -7.81 15.51 -4.59
CA ASN A 247 -7.79 16.86 -5.11
C ASN A 247 -6.89 17.76 -4.28
N THR A 248 -5.64 17.83 -4.70
CA THR A 248 -4.57 18.60 -4.07
C THR A 248 -4.48 20.04 -4.59
N TYR A 249 -5.46 20.51 -5.39
CA TYR A 249 -5.47 21.89 -5.86
C TYR A 249 -5.76 22.87 -4.72
N THR A 250 -4.86 23.85 -4.54
CA THR A 250 -5.01 24.95 -3.57
C THR A 250 -5.72 26.16 -4.18
N LYS A 251 -5.61 26.36 -5.50
CA LYS A 251 -6.27 27.43 -6.26
C LYS A 251 -7.42 26.90 -7.11
N ASP A 252 -8.47 27.69 -7.23
CA ASP A 252 -9.57 27.45 -8.16
C ASP A 252 -9.34 28.25 -9.45
N THR A 253 -9.00 27.55 -10.54
CA THR A 253 -8.80 28.15 -11.86
C THR A 253 -9.69 27.46 -12.89
N LEU A 254 -9.99 28.15 -13.99
CA LEU A 254 -10.84 27.60 -15.05
C LEU A 254 -10.35 26.22 -15.51
N GLY A 255 -9.07 26.08 -15.86
CA GLY A 255 -8.50 24.81 -16.31
C GLY A 255 -8.55 23.68 -15.27
N ARG A 256 -8.58 24.00 -13.96
CA ARG A 256 -8.75 23.00 -12.90
C ARG A 256 -10.18 22.52 -12.79
N ARG A 257 -11.15 23.44 -12.90
CA ARG A 257 -12.58 23.10 -12.94
C ARG A 257 -12.89 22.26 -14.17
N GLU A 258 -12.40 22.66 -15.34
CA GLU A 258 -12.54 21.90 -16.58
C GLU A 258 -11.94 20.50 -16.45
N ARG A 259 -10.73 20.39 -15.88
CA ARG A 259 -10.11 19.10 -15.63
C ARG A 259 -10.96 18.20 -14.73
N ILE A 260 -11.47 18.72 -13.61
CA ILE A 260 -12.33 17.94 -12.70
C ILE A 260 -13.58 17.48 -13.45
N GLN A 261 -14.25 18.39 -14.18
CA GLN A 261 -15.44 18.08 -14.96
C GLN A 261 -15.19 17.01 -16.03
N ASP A 262 -14.05 17.08 -16.73
CA ASP A 262 -13.65 16.08 -17.73
C ASP A 262 -13.47 14.70 -17.10
N ILE A 263 -12.80 14.64 -15.94
CA ILE A 263 -12.60 13.39 -15.20
C ILE A 263 -13.94 12.83 -14.74
N GLU A 264 -14.79 13.65 -14.12
CA GLU A 264 -16.11 13.22 -13.66
C GLU A 264 -17.00 12.70 -14.81
N LYS A 265 -16.99 13.40 -15.94
CA LYS A 265 -17.72 12.99 -17.15
C LYS A 265 -17.22 11.64 -17.66
N LEU A 266 -15.90 11.45 -17.75
CA LEU A 266 -15.30 10.19 -18.15
C LEU A 266 -15.73 9.04 -17.22
N LEU A 267 -15.61 9.23 -15.91
CA LEU A 267 -15.90 8.18 -14.92
C LEU A 267 -17.39 7.83 -14.88
N LYS A 268 -18.28 8.83 -14.99
CA LYS A 268 -19.73 8.62 -15.10
C LYS A 268 -20.09 7.84 -16.36
N ASN A 269 -19.49 8.17 -17.51
CA ASN A 269 -19.74 7.45 -18.77
C ASN A 269 -19.35 5.97 -18.71
N HIS A 270 -18.41 5.61 -17.81
CA HIS A 270 -17.95 4.23 -17.62
C HIS A 270 -18.52 3.59 -16.34
N ASN A 271 -19.49 4.22 -15.67
CA ASN A 271 -20.12 3.73 -14.44
C ASN A 271 -19.11 3.36 -13.33
N ILE A 272 -18.02 4.13 -13.19
CA ILE A 272 -17.03 3.91 -12.13
C ILE A 272 -17.55 4.50 -10.82
N ASP A 273 -17.49 3.74 -9.73
CA ASP A 273 -17.70 4.28 -8.37
C ASP A 273 -16.46 5.08 -7.97
N TYR A 274 -16.62 6.39 -7.74
CA TYR A 274 -15.53 7.26 -7.36
C TYR A 274 -15.88 8.28 -6.29
N LYS A 275 -14.86 8.79 -5.62
CA LYS A 275 -14.94 9.94 -4.71
C LYS A 275 -13.74 10.85 -4.91
N ILE A 276 -14.00 12.14 -5.09
CA ILE A 276 -12.97 13.18 -5.07
C ILE A 276 -12.88 13.71 -3.64
N LEU A 277 -11.72 13.56 -3.01
CA LEU A 277 -11.40 14.07 -1.68
C LEU A 277 -10.60 15.36 -1.79
N LYS A 278 -10.77 16.29 -0.86
CA LYS A 278 -9.95 17.50 -0.76
C LYS A 278 -8.92 17.35 0.34
#